data_AF-A0A8T1R3T2-F1
#
_entry.id   AF-A0A8T1R3T2-F1
#
_cell.length_a   1.000
_cell.length_b   1.000
_cell.length_c   1.000
_cell.angle_alpha   90.00
_cell.angle_beta   90.00
_cell.angle_gamma   90.00
#
_symmetry.space_group_name_H-M   'P 1'
#
loop_
_entity.id
_entity.type
_entity.pdbx_description
1 polymer ?
#
loop_
_entity_poly.entity_id
_entity_poly.type
_entity_poly.pdbx_seq_one_letter_code
_entity_poly.pdbx_strand_id
1 'polypeptide(L)'
;MRTSEARFLVEAYVFYEAILSRSYFEGSKGQGKDLAVRFKELRFYARFLLVALILNRTEMVKALVDRFKAVVDDSKAAFRETNFKEWRQVVQEIVRFMKVDTAFMNFRPLRYCAMFDSHPASVPYVARFHAKKVLKFKDALLTSYHRNEVKFAELTLDTFRMMQCLEWEPSGSFYQKRPVESNGNGTSIDHSGASGVIDINLAVDMTDPTLPPNSRKAILYRPSVTHLIAVMATISEELPPDSVMLVYLSASGKAGPSNFTQVGSSDGSWKSSKNKVTSQLSQEQNSYLPESSTNHKGESSGHYDSYLWFGPRGNGGSNNLYPGDIIPFTRRPLFLIIDSDNSHAFKAGFTRCRERRNSCSTSFTFEASIQEPI
;
A
#
# COMPACT_ATOMS: atom_id res chain seq x y z
N MET A 1 -7.12 1.83 3.10
CA MET A 1 -6.71 1.80 4.53
C MET A 1 -6.21 3.19 4.93
N ARG A 2 -6.66 3.75 6.07
CA ARG A 2 -6.12 5.01 6.60
C ARG A 2 -5.38 4.72 7.91
N THR A 3 -4.09 4.96 7.95
CA THR A 3 -3.27 4.90 9.16
C THR A 3 -3.14 6.34 9.67
N SER A 4 -4.20 6.85 10.28
CA SER A 4 -4.24 8.24 10.75
C SER A 4 -3.49 8.44 12.06
N GLU A 5 -3.58 7.47 12.98
CA GLU A 5 -2.87 7.51 14.27
C GLU A 5 -2.28 6.14 14.58
N ALA A 6 -0.96 6.10 14.80
CA ALA A 6 -0.25 4.88 15.21
C ALA A 6 -0.79 4.31 16.54
N ARG A 7 -1.39 5.14 17.39
CA ARG A 7 -1.99 4.73 18.67
C ARG A 7 -3.06 3.66 18.50
N PHE A 8 -4.01 3.85 17.58
CA PHE A 8 -5.04 2.85 17.31
C PHE A 8 -4.46 1.52 16.81
N LEU A 9 -3.33 1.59 16.08
CA LEU A 9 -2.65 0.39 15.60
C LEU A 9 -1.92 -0.34 16.74
N VAL A 10 -1.30 0.40 17.66
CA VAL A 10 -0.70 -0.15 18.89
C VAL A 10 -1.78 -0.76 19.79
N GLU A 11 -2.89 -0.07 20.01
CA GLU A 11 -4.04 -0.59 20.78
C GLU A 11 -4.59 -1.87 20.16
N ALA A 12 -4.74 -1.91 18.83
CA ALA A 12 -5.16 -3.10 18.12
C ALA A 12 -4.15 -4.25 18.29
N TYR A 13 -2.84 -3.96 18.27
CA TYR A 13 -1.81 -4.97 18.51
C TYR A 13 -1.94 -5.56 19.90
N VAL A 14 -2.00 -4.72 20.93
CA VAL A 14 -2.11 -5.19 22.33
C VAL A 14 -3.39 -6.00 22.52
N PHE A 15 -4.49 -5.58 21.91
CA PHE A 15 -5.74 -6.34 21.92
C PHE A 15 -5.59 -7.73 21.29
N TYR A 16 -4.98 -7.84 20.10
CA TYR A 16 -4.79 -9.14 19.45
C TYR A 16 -3.79 -10.03 20.19
N GLU A 17 -2.73 -9.44 20.75
CA GLU A 17 -1.77 -10.18 21.55
C GLU A 17 -2.41 -10.74 22.82
N ALA A 18 -3.29 -9.97 23.48
CA ALA A 18 -4.05 -10.44 24.63
C ALA A 18 -4.99 -11.63 24.28
N ILE A 19 -5.59 -11.62 23.08
CA ILE A 19 -6.37 -12.78 22.60
C ILE A 19 -5.46 -13.99 22.40
N LEU A 20 -4.26 -13.79 21.84
CA LEU A 20 -3.30 -14.84 21.59
C LEU A 20 -2.76 -15.46 22.89
N SER A 21 -2.40 -14.63 23.87
CA SER A 21 -1.80 -15.05 25.14
C SER A 21 -2.79 -15.78 26.04
N ARG A 22 -4.08 -15.45 25.96
CA ARG A 22 -5.16 -16.11 26.70
C ARG A 22 -5.66 -17.38 26.03
N SER A 23 -5.09 -17.79 24.90
CA SER A 23 -5.47 -19.03 24.22
C SER A 23 -6.98 -19.11 23.93
N TYR A 24 -7.61 -17.99 23.55
CA TYR A 24 -9.07 -17.87 23.44
C TYR A 24 -9.74 -18.95 22.57
N PHE A 25 -9.02 -19.45 21.57
CA PHE A 25 -9.52 -20.48 20.65
C PHE A 25 -9.21 -21.92 21.07
N GLU A 26 -8.43 -22.15 22.13
CA GLU A 26 -8.03 -23.51 22.55
C GLU A 26 -9.16 -24.31 23.22
N GLY A 27 -10.07 -23.64 23.93
CA GLY A 27 -11.24 -24.27 24.54
C GLY A 27 -12.23 -24.90 23.53
N SER A 28 -12.09 -24.57 22.24
CA SER A 28 -12.90 -25.14 21.15
C SER A 28 -12.38 -26.48 20.60
N LYS A 29 -11.29 -27.01 21.19
CA LYS A 29 -10.69 -28.28 20.77
C LYS A 29 -11.47 -29.53 21.25
N GLY A 30 -12.40 -29.38 22.19
CA GLY A 30 -13.23 -30.47 22.73
C GLY A 30 -14.71 -30.32 22.38
N GLN A 31 -15.30 -31.36 21.77
CA GLN A 31 -16.70 -31.52 21.37
C GLN A 31 -17.21 -30.56 20.27
N GLY A 32 -17.34 -31.11 19.06
CA GLY A 32 -17.93 -30.44 17.90
C GLY A 32 -17.07 -29.29 17.39
N LYS A 33 -16.19 -29.55 16.41
CA LYS A 33 -15.43 -28.48 15.75
C LYS A 33 -16.45 -27.59 15.01
N ASP A 34 -16.88 -26.50 15.64
CA ASP A 34 -17.75 -25.53 14.99
C ASP A 34 -16.97 -24.82 13.89
N LEU A 35 -17.41 -25.01 12.64
CA LEU A 35 -16.81 -24.38 11.47
C LEU A 35 -16.84 -22.85 11.59
N ALA A 36 -17.87 -22.28 12.24
CA ALA A 36 -17.97 -20.84 12.44
C ALA A 36 -16.88 -20.31 13.38
N VAL A 37 -16.58 -21.02 14.48
CA VAL A 37 -15.47 -20.69 15.39
C VAL A 37 -14.13 -20.73 14.65
N ARG A 38 -13.94 -21.71 13.76
CA ARG A 38 -12.72 -21.82 12.96
C ARG A 38 -12.53 -20.67 11.99
N PHE A 39 -13.58 -20.22 11.31
CA PHE A 39 -13.48 -19.01 10.51
C PHE A 39 -13.25 -17.75 11.33
N LYS A 40 -13.72 -17.68 12.59
CA LYS A 40 -13.37 -16.58 13.50
C LYS A 40 -11.88 -16.60 13.85
N GLU A 41 -11.34 -17.77 14.16
CA GLU A 41 -9.90 -17.96 14.43
C GLU A 41 -9.03 -17.57 13.23
N LEU A 42 -9.38 -18.03 12.02
CA LEU A 42 -8.66 -17.68 10.78
C LEU A 42 -8.69 -16.16 10.51
N ARG A 43 -9.84 -15.52 10.72
CA ARG A 43 -10.01 -14.06 10.59
C ARG A 43 -9.22 -13.28 11.64
N PHE A 44 -9.06 -13.83 12.84
CA PHE A 44 -8.24 -13.28 13.90
C PHE A 44 -6.77 -13.27 13.48
N TYR A 45 -6.22 -14.42 13.07
CA TYR A 45 -4.81 -14.50 12.64
C TYR A 45 -4.52 -13.58 11.43
N ALA A 46 -5.40 -13.55 10.43
CA ALA A 46 -5.22 -12.68 9.27
C ALA A 46 -5.19 -11.18 9.64
N ARG A 47 -6.05 -10.75 10.57
CA ARG A 47 -6.05 -9.36 11.06
C ARG A 47 -4.82 -9.05 11.92
N PHE A 48 -4.45 -9.96 12.81
CA PHE A 48 -3.28 -9.75 13.66
C PHE A 48 -1.98 -9.71 12.84
N LEU A 49 -1.85 -10.59 11.83
CA LEU A 49 -0.75 -10.53 10.87
C LEU A 49 -0.63 -9.16 10.21
N LEU A 50 -1.74 -8.58 9.75
CA LEU A 50 -1.74 -7.27 9.12
C LEU A 50 -1.27 -6.17 10.10
N VAL A 51 -1.76 -6.18 11.33
CA VAL A 51 -1.37 -5.21 12.36
C VAL A 51 0.11 -5.33 12.73
N ALA A 52 0.58 -6.55 13.00
CA ALA A 52 1.98 -6.83 13.33
C ALA A 52 2.92 -6.47 12.18
N LEU A 53 2.49 -6.70 10.93
CA LEU A 53 3.23 -6.33 9.74
C LEU A 53 3.38 -4.80 9.63
N ILE A 54 2.28 -4.05 9.74
CA ILE A 54 2.32 -2.57 9.66
C ILE A 54 3.20 -1.98 10.78
N LEU A 55 3.13 -2.54 12.00
CA LEU A 55 4.00 -2.14 13.11
C LEU A 55 5.45 -2.63 12.99
N ASN A 56 5.81 -3.34 11.93
CA ASN A 56 7.16 -3.86 11.68
C ASN A 56 7.67 -4.80 12.80
N ARG A 57 6.77 -5.58 13.42
CA ARG A 57 7.10 -6.55 14.48
C ARG A 57 7.45 -7.91 13.87
N THR A 58 8.58 -7.96 13.17
CA THR A 58 8.99 -9.11 12.33
C THR A 58 8.96 -10.46 13.06
N GLU A 59 9.44 -10.53 14.30
CA GLU A 59 9.42 -11.78 15.08
C GLU A 59 8.01 -12.27 15.39
N MET A 60 7.10 -11.35 15.73
CA MET A 60 5.69 -11.69 15.92
C MET A 60 5.04 -12.13 14.59
N VAL A 61 5.37 -11.46 13.48
CA VAL A 61 4.88 -11.85 12.15
C VAL A 61 5.31 -13.28 11.82
N LYS A 62 6.59 -13.65 12.04
CA LYS A 62 7.09 -15.02 11.83
C LYS A 62 6.27 -16.04 12.66
N ALA A 63 6.15 -15.79 13.96
CA ALA A 63 5.40 -16.68 14.86
C ALA A 63 3.92 -16.83 14.45
N LEU A 64 3.29 -15.73 14.03
CA LEU A 64 1.89 -15.72 13.58
C LEU A 64 1.71 -16.46 12.25
N VAL A 65 2.65 -16.36 11.31
CA VAL A 65 2.59 -17.09 10.03
C VAL A 65 2.63 -18.60 10.27
N ASP A 66 3.52 -19.06 11.14
CA ASP A 66 3.63 -20.49 11.47
C ASP A 66 2.35 -21.01 12.12
N ARG A 67 1.79 -20.27 13.10
CA ARG A 67 0.51 -20.63 13.73
C ARG A 67 -0.65 -20.59 12.73
N PHE A 68 -0.73 -19.56 11.90
CA PHE A 68 -1.81 -19.41 10.93
C PHE A 68 -1.80 -20.55 9.91
N LYS A 69 -0.61 -20.93 9.43
CA LYS A 69 -0.44 -22.11 8.56
C LYS A 69 -0.94 -23.38 9.24
N ALA A 70 -0.53 -23.63 10.49
CA ALA A 70 -0.98 -24.79 11.26
C ALA A 70 -2.51 -24.83 11.41
N VAL A 71 -3.15 -23.69 11.73
CA VAL A 71 -4.61 -23.60 11.86
C VAL A 71 -5.33 -23.87 10.53
N VAL A 72 -4.80 -23.38 9.40
CA VAL A 72 -5.36 -23.66 8.07
C VAL A 72 -5.25 -25.16 7.73
N ASP A 73 -4.12 -25.78 8.02
CA ASP A 73 -3.90 -27.21 7.75
C ASP A 73 -4.77 -28.09 8.66
N ASP A 74 -4.89 -27.75 9.95
CA ASP A 74 -5.79 -28.41 10.91
C ASP A 74 -7.25 -28.27 10.50
N SER A 75 -7.65 -27.08 10.03
CA SER A 75 -9.02 -26.82 9.55
C SER A 75 -9.33 -27.66 8.31
N LYS A 76 -8.39 -27.79 7.38
CA LYS A 76 -8.56 -28.66 6.21
C LYS A 76 -8.69 -30.13 6.62
N ALA A 77 -7.90 -30.59 7.58
CA ALA A 77 -7.96 -31.96 8.07
C ALA A 77 -9.28 -32.24 8.82
N ALA A 78 -9.78 -31.26 9.56
CA ALA A 78 -11.01 -31.32 10.33
C ALA A 78 -12.29 -31.28 9.46
N PHE A 79 -12.29 -30.49 8.38
CA PHE A 79 -13.48 -30.25 7.54
C PHE A 79 -13.17 -30.56 6.08
N ARG A 80 -13.15 -31.86 5.73
CA ARG A 80 -12.76 -32.32 4.38
C ARG A 80 -13.67 -31.80 3.26
N GLU A 81 -14.94 -31.52 3.58
CA GLU A 81 -15.94 -31.03 2.62
C GLU A 81 -15.85 -29.51 2.39
N THR A 82 -15.16 -28.77 3.26
CA THR A 82 -15.06 -27.31 3.16
C THR A 82 -13.85 -26.89 2.32
N ASN A 83 -14.06 -25.92 1.43
CA ASN A 83 -13.00 -25.39 0.60
C ASN A 83 -12.20 -24.28 1.33
N PHE A 84 -10.95 -24.57 1.68
CA PHE A 84 -10.01 -23.62 2.29
C PHE A 84 -8.99 -23.01 1.29
N LYS A 85 -9.29 -23.01 -0.03
CA LYS A 85 -8.37 -22.47 -1.06
C LYS A 85 -8.02 -21.01 -0.82
N GLU A 86 -8.99 -20.18 -0.46
CA GLU A 86 -8.76 -18.74 -0.19
C GLU A 86 -7.82 -18.55 1.00
N TRP A 87 -8.02 -19.28 2.10
CA TRP A 87 -7.15 -19.20 3.28
C TRP A 87 -5.72 -19.69 2.99
N ARG A 88 -5.59 -20.74 2.18
CA ARG A 88 -4.28 -21.19 1.67
C ARG A 88 -3.61 -20.10 0.85
N GLN A 89 -4.37 -19.40 0.00
CA GLN A 89 -3.85 -18.27 -0.77
C GLN A 89 -3.36 -17.15 0.15
N VAL A 90 -4.10 -16.81 1.23
CA VAL A 90 -3.65 -15.80 2.21
C VAL A 90 -2.33 -16.21 2.87
N VAL A 91 -2.18 -17.48 3.27
CA VAL A 91 -0.90 -18.02 3.79
C VAL A 91 0.23 -17.89 2.76
N GLN A 92 -0.04 -18.25 1.49
CA GLN A 92 0.96 -18.14 0.42
C GLN A 92 1.34 -16.69 0.13
N GLU A 93 0.38 -15.75 0.19
CA GLU A 93 0.62 -14.32 0.03
C GLU A 93 1.58 -13.80 1.11
N ILE A 94 1.31 -14.06 2.41
CA ILE A 94 2.19 -13.57 3.49
C ILE A 94 3.57 -14.23 3.46
N VAL A 95 3.66 -15.53 3.19
CA VAL A 95 4.95 -16.24 3.09
C VAL A 95 5.79 -15.66 1.95
N ARG A 96 5.17 -15.41 0.78
CA ARG A 96 5.84 -14.76 -0.35
C ARG A 96 6.27 -13.34 0.00
N PHE A 97 5.40 -12.58 0.66
CA PHE A 97 5.69 -11.21 1.10
C PHE A 97 6.92 -11.17 2.00
N MET A 98 6.94 -11.96 3.08
CA MET A 98 8.06 -12.01 4.02
C MET A 98 9.37 -12.47 3.37
N LYS A 99 9.30 -13.45 2.45
CA LYS A 99 10.48 -13.93 1.75
C LYS A 99 11.17 -12.82 0.97
N VAL A 100 10.39 -12.00 0.25
CA VAL A 100 10.94 -10.90 -0.55
C VAL A 100 11.36 -9.72 0.34
N ASP A 101 10.65 -9.47 1.44
CA ASP A 101 11.00 -8.37 2.35
C ASP A 101 12.27 -8.67 3.16
N THR A 102 12.47 -9.92 3.61
CA THR A 102 13.67 -10.34 4.37
C THR A 102 14.97 -10.11 3.58
N ALA A 103 14.94 -10.26 2.25
CA ALA A 103 16.11 -9.99 1.41
C ALA A 103 16.59 -8.52 1.50
N PHE A 104 15.69 -7.60 1.85
CA PHE A 104 15.98 -6.17 1.99
C PHE A 104 16.39 -5.77 3.41
N MET A 105 15.96 -6.51 4.45
CA MET A 105 16.17 -6.13 5.85
C MET A 105 17.64 -6.20 6.33
N ASN A 106 18.56 -6.71 5.52
CA ASN A 106 19.96 -6.91 5.92
C ASN A 106 20.85 -5.66 5.85
N PHE A 107 20.35 -4.51 5.38
CA PHE A 107 21.19 -3.34 5.10
C PHE A 107 20.92 -2.13 6.02
N ARG A 108 19.66 -1.82 6.34
CA ARG A 108 19.27 -0.66 7.18
C ARG A 108 17.78 -0.73 7.56
N PRO A 109 17.35 -0.25 8.75
CA PRO A 109 15.94 0.02 9.01
C PRO A 109 15.34 0.96 7.96
N LEU A 110 14.12 0.67 7.51
CA LEU A 110 13.39 1.55 6.58
C LEU A 110 12.90 2.83 7.27
N ARG A 111 12.50 2.70 8.54
CA ARG A 111 12.04 3.83 9.36
C ARG A 111 13.20 4.75 9.68
N TYR A 112 12.90 6.04 9.85
CA TYR A 112 13.90 6.99 10.31
C TYR A 112 14.41 6.58 11.69
N CYS A 113 15.71 6.37 11.83
CA CYS A 113 16.34 6.00 13.08
C CYS A 113 17.43 7.01 13.43
N ALA A 114 17.34 7.66 14.59
CA ALA A 114 18.31 8.67 15.01
C ALA A 114 19.75 8.14 15.12
N MET A 115 19.95 6.81 15.22
CA MET A 115 21.27 6.18 15.24
C MET A 115 21.93 6.11 13.84
N PHE A 116 21.15 6.05 12.77
CA PHE A 116 21.64 5.84 11.40
C PHE A 116 21.38 7.03 10.47
N ASP A 117 20.38 7.85 10.79
CA ASP A 117 19.95 8.99 10.00
C ASP A 117 20.53 10.31 10.51
N SER A 118 20.77 11.23 9.56
CA SER A 118 21.21 12.58 9.90
C SER A 118 20.15 13.30 10.73
N HIS A 119 20.60 14.01 11.76
CA HIS A 119 19.70 14.77 12.62
C HIS A 119 18.88 15.79 11.78
N PRO A 120 17.56 15.95 11.99
CA PRO A 120 16.73 16.74 11.08
C PRO A 120 17.17 18.21 10.96
N ALA A 121 17.77 18.77 12.00
CA ALA A 121 18.30 20.14 11.97
C ALA A 121 19.60 20.30 11.17
N SER A 122 20.25 19.20 10.76
CA SER A 122 21.47 19.21 9.94
C SER A 122 21.18 19.31 8.44
N VAL A 123 19.93 19.04 8.02
CA VAL A 123 19.54 19.06 6.60
C VAL A 123 19.20 20.49 6.17
N PRO A 124 19.64 20.96 4.98
CA PRO A 124 19.27 22.26 4.47
C PRO A 124 17.75 22.42 4.47
N TYR A 125 17.28 23.52 5.06
CA TYR A 125 15.86 23.80 5.12
C TYR A 125 15.30 23.97 3.69
N VAL A 126 14.26 23.20 3.32
CA VAL A 126 13.58 23.34 2.02
C VAL A 126 13.17 24.81 1.87
N ALA A 127 13.48 25.43 0.72
CA ALA A 127 13.23 26.85 0.45
C ALA A 127 11.91 27.30 1.09
N ARG A 128 11.99 28.26 2.02
CA ARG A 128 10.83 28.72 2.80
C ARG A 128 9.72 29.14 1.85
N PHE A 129 8.61 28.39 1.80
CA PHE A 129 7.44 28.75 1.02
C PHE A 129 6.85 30.10 1.48
N HIS A 130 7.08 30.46 2.75
CA HIS A 130 6.75 31.76 3.30
C HIS A 130 7.81 32.20 4.33
N ALA A 131 8.10 33.50 4.42
CA ALA A 131 9.17 34.08 5.24
C ALA A 131 9.14 33.72 6.75
N LYS A 132 8.02 33.18 7.26
CA LYS A 132 7.79 32.88 8.69
C LYS A 132 7.32 31.46 9.00
N LYS A 133 7.09 30.59 8.01
CA LYS A 133 6.47 29.27 8.25
C LYS A 133 7.31 28.12 7.72
N VAL A 134 7.57 27.18 8.60
CA VAL A 134 8.23 25.92 8.27
C VAL A 134 7.19 24.91 7.77
N LEU A 135 7.42 24.28 6.62
CA LEU A 135 6.57 23.23 6.08
C LEU A 135 6.67 21.98 6.96
N LYS A 136 5.53 21.44 7.36
CA LYS A 136 5.43 20.20 8.14
C LYS A 136 4.88 19.09 7.26
N PHE A 137 5.55 17.95 7.24
CA PHE A 137 5.00 16.77 6.61
C PHE A 137 3.85 16.20 7.44
N LYS A 138 2.64 16.12 6.85
CA LYS A 138 1.43 15.74 7.59
C LYS A 138 0.67 14.58 6.98
N ASP A 139 0.56 14.54 5.65
CA ASP A 139 -0.27 13.55 4.97
C ASP A 139 0.50 12.87 3.84
N ALA A 140 0.24 11.59 3.64
CA ALA A 140 0.78 10.79 2.56
C ALA A 140 -0.33 9.98 1.89
N LEU A 141 -0.33 9.96 0.55
CA LEU A 141 -1.20 9.13 -0.27
C LEU A 141 -0.34 8.15 -1.05
N LEU A 142 -0.52 6.85 -0.81
CA LEU A 142 0.29 5.79 -1.39
C LEU A 142 -0.60 4.88 -2.24
N THR A 143 -0.24 4.67 -3.50
CA THR A 143 -0.96 3.76 -4.38
C THR A 143 -0.03 3.07 -5.37
N SER A 144 -0.31 1.79 -5.63
CA SER A 144 0.40 1.00 -6.62
C SER A 144 -0.51 0.25 -7.59
N TYR A 145 -0.01 0.09 -8.80
CA TYR A 145 -0.72 -0.48 -9.96
C TYR A 145 0.14 -1.39 -10.84
N HIS A 146 1.36 -1.76 -10.45
CA HIS A 146 2.09 -2.74 -11.24
C HIS A 146 1.38 -4.09 -11.22
N ARG A 147 1.54 -4.82 -12.32
CA ARG A 147 1.03 -6.18 -12.44
C ARG A 147 1.95 -7.12 -11.66
N ASN A 148 1.37 -8.18 -11.10
CA ASN A 148 2.10 -9.24 -10.41
C ASN A 148 2.94 -8.79 -9.20
N GLU A 149 2.53 -7.70 -8.54
CA GLU A 149 3.14 -7.24 -7.31
C GLU A 149 2.99 -8.25 -6.18
N VAL A 150 4.05 -8.40 -5.40
CA VAL A 150 4.00 -9.12 -4.14
C VAL A 150 3.19 -8.27 -3.16
N LYS A 151 2.15 -8.87 -2.58
CA LYS A 151 1.24 -8.21 -1.65
C LYS A 151 0.81 -9.16 -0.54
N PHE A 152 0.31 -8.56 0.53
CA PHE A 152 -0.47 -9.26 1.54
C PHE A 152 -1.76 -8.48 1.79
N ALA A 153 -2.91 -9.15 1.61
CA ALA A 153 -4.22 -8.50 1.58
C ALA A 153 -4.27 -7.39 0.51
N GLU A 154 -4.46 -6.14 0.92
CA GLU A 154 -4.50 -4.94 0.06
C GLU A 154 -3.20 -4.12 0.13
N LEU A 155 -2.18 -4.60 0.83
CA LEU A 155 -0.91 -3.91 1.02
C LEU A 155 0.15 -4.50 0.10
N THR A 156 0.60 -3.72 -0.88
CA THR A 156 1.67 -4.12 -1.81
C THR A 156 3.04 -3.87 -1.16
N LEU A 157 4.08 -4.57 -1.60
CA LEU A 157 5.40 -4.49 -0.98
C LEU A 157 6.02 -3.09 -1.04
N ASP A 158 5.88 -2.42 -2.18
CA ASP A 158 6.34 -1.05 -2.42
C ASP A 158 5.60 -0.02 -1.53
N THR A 159 4.27 -0.11 -1.45
CA THR A 159 3.47 0.77 -0.57
C THR A 159 3.76 0.49 0.91
N PHE A 160 4.00 -0.76 1.29
CA PHE A 160 4.49 -1.12 2.63
C PHE A 160 5.83 -0.45 2.92
N ARG A 161 6.81 -0.57 2.02
CA ARG A 161 8.14 0.02 2.22
C ARG A 161 8.08 1.54 2.29
N MET A 162 7.35 2.17 1.38
CA MET A 162 7.13 3.62 1.41
C MET A 162 6.44 4.04 2.71
N MET A 163 5.44 3.28 3.17
CA MET A 163 4.81 3.53 4.47
C MET A 163 5.84 3.46 5.61
N GLN A 164 6.70 2.44 5.66
CA GLN A 164 7.74 2.33 6.69
C GLN A 164 8.74 3.48 6.63
N CYS A 165 9.14 3.95 5.44
CA CYS A 165 10.03 5.12 5.30
C CYS A 165 9.46 6.42 5.87
N LEU A 166 8.15 6.48 6.09
CA LEU A 166 7.42 7.65 6.58
C LEU A 166 7.05 7.53 8.06
N GLU A 167 7.65 6.59 8.78
CA GLU A 167 7.50 6.39 10.22
C GLU A 167 8.83 6.66 10.93
N TRP A 168 8.76 7.17 12.16
CA TRP A 168 9.90 7.21 13.07
C TRP A 168 10.12 5.82 13.71
N GLU A 169 11.37 5.37 13.77
CA GLU A 169 11.77 4.23 14.59
C GLU A 169 11.83 4.69 16.06
N PRO A 170 11.04 4.10 16.97
CA PRO A 170 11.15 4.37 18.40
C PRO A 170 12.60 4.16 18.85
N SER A 171 13.22 5.18 19.45
CA SER A 171 14.67 5.17 19.72
C SER A 171 14.93 5.59 21.17
N GLY A 172 15.18 4.63 22.06
CA GLY A 172 15.53 4.91 23.46
C GLY A 172 16.06 3.70 24.22
N SER A 173 16.52 3.90 25.46
CA SER A 173 16.94 2.83 26.38
C SER A 173 15.81 1.82 26.71
N PHE A 174 14.56 2.16 26.39
CA PHE A 174 13.39 1.28 26.47
C PHE A 174 13.34 0.21 25.35
N TYR A 175 14.07 0.43 24.26
CA TYR A 175 14.24 -0.57 23.19
C TYR A 175 15.41 -1.53 23.48
N GLN A 176 15.88 -1.60 24.72
CA GLN A 176 16.69 -2.74 25.13
C GLN A 176 15.76 -3.96 25.08
N LYS A 177 15.88 -4.73 23.99
CA LYS A 177 15.49 -6.15 23.96
C LYS A 177 15.92 -6.69 25.32
N ARG A 178 14.98 -6.91 26.24
CA ARG A 178 15.30 -7.63 27.46
C ARG A 178 15.99 -8.91 26.98
N PRO A 179 17.25 -9.17 27.37
CA PRO A 179 17.77 -10.51 27.24
C PRO A 179 16.72 -11.40 27.91
N VAL A 180 16.31 -12.47 27.24
CA VAL A 180 15.52 -13.50 27.90
C VAL A 180 16.42 -14.06 28.99
N GLU A 181 16.37 -13.47 30.19
CA GLU A 181 16.98 -14.03 31.37
C GLU A 181 16.14 -15.25 31.72
N SER A 182 16.61 -16.41 31.29
CA SER A 182 16.19 -17.68 31.88
C SER A 182 16.69 -17.69 33.32
N ASN A 183 15.88 -17.26 34.27
CA ASN A 183 16.13 -17.54 35.68
C ASN A 183 15.10 -18.54 36.19
N GLY A 184 15.60 -19.76 36.40
CA GLY A 184 14.90 -20.80 37.11
C GLY A 184 14.76 -20.47 38.60
N ASN A 185 13.70 -21.05 39.17
CA ASN A 185 13.41 -21.29 40.58
C ASN A 185 13.23 -20.07 41.51
N GLY A 186 11.99 -19.90 41.97
CA GLY A 186 11.66 -19.13 43.17
C GLY A 186 10.16 -18.96 43.37
N THR A 187 9.57 -19.82 44.18
CA THR A 187 8.16 -19.86 44.61
C THR A 187 7.65 -18.54 45.21
N SER A 188 6.51 -18.04 44.75
CA SER A 188 5.53 -17.32 45.58
C SER A 188 4.11 -17.55 45.06
N ILE A 189 3.30 -18.20 45.89
CA ILE A 189 1.90 -18.56 45.65
C ILE A 189 1.00 -17.32 45.72
N ASP A 190 0.06 -17.30 44.77
CA ASP A 190 -1.28 -16.67 44.69
C ASP A 190 -1.61 -15.49 45.59
N HIS A 191 -2.14 -14.41 44.98
CA HIS A 191 -3.50 -13.88 45.19
C HIS A 191 -3.76 -12.71 44.21
N SER A 192 -4.51 -12.93 43.12
CA SER A 192 -5.52 -11.99 42.60
C SER A 192 -6.08 -12.47 41.26
N GLY A 193 -7.33 -12.91 41.29
CA GLY A 193 -8.08 -13.30 40.12
C GLY A 193 -8.34 -12.13 39.16
N ALA A 194 -8.59 -12.50 37.91
CA ALA A 194 -9.39 -11.76 36.94
C ALA A 194 -9.26 -10.22 37.00
N SER A 195 -8.14 -9.68 36.51
CA SER A 195 -8.11 -8.29 36.06
C SER A 195 -7.55 -8.22 34.66
N GLY A 196 -8.35 -7.64 33.75
CA GLY A 196 -7.98 -7.34 32.38
C GLY A 196 -6.93 -6.24 32.31
N VAL A 197 -5.73 -6.49 32.83
CA VAL A 197 -4.57 -5.63 32.65
C VAL A 197 -4.07 -5.87 31.24
N ILE A 198 -4.61 -5.08 30.30
CA ILE A 198 -3.93 -4.72 29.06
C ILE A 198 -2.49 -4.39 29.46
N ASP A 199 -1.49 -5.02 28.83
CA ASP A 199 -0.09 -4.77 29.19
C ASP A 199 0.28 -3.34 28.79
N ILE A 200 -0.01 -2.39 29.68
CA ILE A 200 0.23 -0.95 29.49
C ILE A 200 1.71 -0.73 29.20
N ASN A 201 2.60 -1.56 29.74
CA ASN A 201 4.03 -1.50 29.48
C ASN A 201 4.34 -1.77 28.01
N LEU A 202 3.65 -2.71 27.37
CA LEU A 202 3.85 -3.01 25.96
C LEU A 202 3.44 -1.85 25.04
N ALA A 203 2.33 -1.17 25.35
CA ALA A 203 1.92 0.01 24.59
C ALA A 203 2.91 1.18 24.75
N VAL A 204 3.41 1.38 25.98
CA VAL A 204 4.45 2.38 26.28
C VAL A 204 5.75 2.04 25.55
N ASP A 205 6.18 0.77 25.53
CA ASP A 205 7.39 0.33 24.83
C ASP A 205 7.30 0.49 23.31
N MET A 206 6.08 0.54 22.75
CA MET A 206 5.85 0.75 21.32
C MET A 206 5.83 2.23 20.91
N THR A 207 5.81 3.15 21.87
CA THR A 207 5.68 4.58 21.59
C THR A 207 6.80 5.37 22.25
N ASP A 208 7.45 6.24 21.48
CA ASP A 208 8.44 7.15 22.02
C ASP A 208 7.84 8.57 22.08
N PRO A 209 7.55 9.11 23.28
CA PRO A 209 6.94 10.43 23.42
C PRO A 209 7.90 11.57 23.04
N THR A 210 9.19 11.29 22.89
CA THR A 210 10.18 12.29 22.46
C THR A 210 10.18 12.50 20.94
N LEU A 211 9.61 11.56 20.18
CA LEU A 211 9.54 11.63 18.73
C LEU A 211 8.38 12.52 18.25
N PRO A 212 8.56 13.23 17.12
CA PRO A 212 7.47 13.96 16.50
C PRO A 212 6.32 13.03 16.11
N PRO A 213 5.08 13.55 15.98
CA PRO A 213 3.96 12.75 15.50
C PRO A 213 4.21 12.26 14.07
N ASN A 214 3.87 10.99 13.81
CA ASN A 214 3.90 10.42 12.46
C ASN A 214 2.87 11.07 11.53
N SER A 215 3.16 11.06 10.23
CA SER A 215 2.22 11.53 9.21
C SER A 215 1.03 10.58 9.06
N ARG A 216 -0.13 11.12 8.70
CA ARG A 216 -1.32 10.37 8.31
C ARG A 216 -1.09 9.74 6.94
N LYS A 217 -1.45 8.48 6.77
CA LYS A 217 -1.23 7.78 5.48
C LYS A 217 -2.53 7.19 4.97
N ALA A 218 -2.86 7.48 3.72
CA ALA A 218 -3.95 6.88 2.99
C ALA A 218 -3.36 5.91 1.96
N ILE A 219 -3.61 4.62 2.15
CA ILE A 219 -3.17 3.57 1.22
C ILE A 219 -4.38 3.12 0.42
N LEU A 220 -4.27 3.25 -0.91
CA LEU A 220 -5.30 2.85 -1.83
C LEU A 220 -4.79 1.67 -2.67
N TYR A 221 -5.49 0.54 -2.58
CA TYR A 221 -5.21 -0.62 -3.41
C TYR A 221 -6.00 -0.52 -4.71
N ARG A 222 -5.30 -0.29 -5.82
CA ARG A 222 -5.86 -0.19 -7.17
C ARG A 222 -7.15 0.67 -7.27
N PRO A 223 -7.15 1.95 -6.83
CA PRO A 223 -8.32 2.82 -6.98
C PRO A 223 -8.73 3.04 -8.47
N SER A 224 -9.88 3.66 -8.72
CA SER A 224 -10.07 4.36 -10.00
C SER A 224 -9.36 5.70 -9.97
N VAL A 225 -9.02 6.28 -11.13
CA VAL A 225 -8.49 7.64 -11.21
C VAL A 225 -9.43 8.64 -10.54
N THR A 226 -10.74 8.50 -10.74
CA THR A 226 -11.76 9.31 -10.05
C THR A 226 -11.71 9.18 -8.53
N HIS A 227 -11.51 7.97 -8.01
CA HIS A 227 -11.37 7.74 -6.58
C HIS A 227 -10.07 8.34 -6.05
N LEU A 228 -8.95 8.21 -6.78
CA LEU A 228 -7.68 8.83 -6.42
C LEU A 228 -7.84 10.36 -6.34
N ILE A 229 -8.40 10.98 -7.37
CA ILE A 229 -8.64 12.43 -7.44
C ILE A 229 -9.53 12.89 -6.28
N ALA A 230 -10.59 12.15 -5.97
CA ALA A 230 -11.47 12.46 -4.85
C ALA A 230 -10.71 12.45 -3.51
N VAL A 231 -9.90 11.41 -3.27
CA VAL A 231 -9.08 11.31 -2.05
C VAL A 231 -8.03 12.43 -1.99
N MET A 232 -7.36 12.73 -3.10
CA MET A 232 -6.41 13.85 -3.19
C MET A 232 -7.09 15.20 -2.88
N ALA A 233 -8.32 15.40 -3.37
CA ALA A 233 -9.10 16.61 -3.08
C ALA A 233 -9.46 16.71 -1.61
N THR A 234 -9.94 15.62 -0.99
CA THR A 234 -10.23 15.58 0.44
C THR A 234 -9.00 15.93 1.27
N ILE A 235 -7.85 15.30 0.99
CA ILE A 235 -6.62 15.59 1.75
C ILE A 235 -6.17 17.03 1.51
N SER A 236 -6.22 17.54 0.28
CA SER A 236 -5.78 18.91 -0.05
C SER A 236 -6.63 20.01 0.59
N GLU A 237 -7.91 19.72 0.84
CA GLU A 237 -8.84 20.62 1.52
C GLU A 237 -8.60 20.62 3.04
N GLU A 238 -8.36 19.45 3.62
CA GLU A 238 -8.06 19.28 5.05
C GLU A 238 -6.62 19.69 5.42
N LEU A 239 -5.72 19.82 4.45
CA LEU A 239 -4.29 20.10 4.67
C LEU A 239 -4.07 21.52 5.24
N PRO A 240 -3.43 21.66 6.41
CA PRO A 240 -3.11 22.97 6.97
C PRO A 240 -2.20 23.80 6.04
N PRO A 241 -2.26 25.15 6.11
CA PRO A 241 -1.49 26.01 5.20
C PRO A 241 0.03 25.95 5.38
N ASP A 242 0.51 25.41 6.51
CA ASP A 242 1.93 25.18 6.79
C ASP A 242 2.35 23.71 6.58
N SER A 243 1.55 22.93 5.86
CA SER A 243 1.77 21.50 5.70
C SER A 243 2.00 21.08 4.25
N VAL A 244 2.70 19.96 4.08
CA VAL A 244 2.96 19.32 2.78
C VAL A 244 2.37 17.92 2.76
N MET A 245 1.74 17.58 1.63
CA MET A 245 1.26 16.23 1.32
C MET A 245 2.27 15.50 0.43
N LEU A 246 2.55 14.25 0.74
CA LEU A 246 3.28 13.34 -0.16
C LEU A 246 2.28 12.52 -0.98
N VAL A 247 2.54 12.37 -2.28
CA VAL A 247 1.80 11.45 -3.15
C VAL A 247 2.79 10.52 -3.83
N TYR A 248 2.66 9.23 -3.55
CA TYR A 248 3.42 8.16 -4.19
C TYR A 248 2.51 7.41 -5.15
N LEU A 249 2.86 7.45 -6.44
CA LEU A 249 2.17 6.73 -7.50
C LEU A 249 3.16 5.77 -8.15
N SER A 250 2.90 4.47 -8.01
CA SER A 250 3.64 3.44 -8.73
C SER A 250 2.74 2.82 -9.80
N ALA A 251 3.08 3.01 -11.06
CA ALA A 251 2.29 2.52 -12.18
C ALA A 251 3.09 2.46 -13.49
N SER A 252 2.71 1.55 -14.38
CA SER A 252 3.24 1.51 -15.75
C SER A 252 2.65 2.66 -16.58
N GLY A 253 3.49 3.31 -17.40
CA GLY A 253 3.06 4.29 -18.40
C GLY A 253 2.50 3.67 -19.68
N LYS A 254 2.57 2.35 -19.82
CA LYS A 254 2.02 1.60 -20.95
C LYS A 254 0.90 0.68 -20.49
N ALA A 255 -0.19 0.63 -21.26
CA ALA A 255 -1.14 -0.46 -21.19
C ALA A 255 -0.43 -1.74 -21.64
N GLY A 256 0.03 -2.57 -20.69
CA GLY A 256 0.70 -3.83 -21.04
C GLY A 256 -0.23 -4.71 -21.89
N PRO A 257 0.29 -5.60 -22.76
CA PRO A 257 -0.52 -6.48 -23.60
C PRO A 257 -1.60 -7.16 -22.76
N SER A 258 -2.85 -6.95 -23.14
CA SER A 258 -3.96 -7.70 -22.58
C SER A 258 -3.88 -9.10 -23.16
N ASN A 259 -3.24 -10.04 -22.45
CA ASN A 259 -3.37 -11.47 -22.76
C ASN A 259 -4.78 -11.94 -22.35
N PHE A 260 -5.80 -11.43 -23.04
CA PHE A 260 -7.09 -12.10 -23.14
C PHE A 260 -6.99 -13.01 -24.37
N THR A 261 -6.45 -14.22 -24.17
CA THR A 261 -6.76 -15.32 -25.09
C THR A 261 -8.22 -15.68 -24.86
N GLN A 262 -9.13 -15.13 -25.68
CA GLN A 262 -10.44 -15.72 -25.87
C GLN A 262 -10.21 -17.13 -26.44
N VAL A 263 -10.46 -18.13 -25.60
CA VAL A 263 -10.57 -19.52 -26.04
C VAL A 263 -11.80 -19.63 -26.93
N GLY A 264 -11.59 -20.27 -28.08
CA GLY A 264 -12.46 -20.27 -29.24
C GLY A 264 -13.86 -20.82 -29.02
N SER A 265 -14.75 -20.33 -29.89
CA SER A 265 -15.64 -21.20 -30.66
C SER A 265 -15.61 -20.70 -32.10
N SER A 266 -14.85 -21.39 -32.94
CA SER A 266 -14.93 -21.30 -34.38
C SER A 266 -16.13 -22.11 -34.86
N ASP A 267 -17.08 -21.48 -35.54
CA ASP A 267 -17.84 -22.17 -36.58
C ASP A 267 -18.49 -21.20 -37.60
N GLY A 268 -18.42 -21.56 -38.89
CA GLY A 268 -19.14 -20.95 -40.05
C GLY A 268 -18.56 -19.65 -40.61
N SER A 269 -17.68 -19.60 -41.62
CA SER A 269 -17.83 -19.98 -43.04
C SER A 269 -18.80 -19.12 -43.88
N TRP A 270 -18.20 -18.23 -44.69
CA TRP A 270 -18.53 -17.91 -46.11
C TRP A 270 -19.76 -17.04 -46.45
N LYS A 271 -19.54 -15.78 -46.86
CA LYS A 271 -19.45 -15.34 -48.28
C LYS A 271 -19.69 -13.83 -48.45
N SER A 272 -18.81 -13.25 -49.27
CA SER A 272 -18.95 -11.93 -49.90
C SER A 272 -20.19 -11.86 -50.79
N SER A 273 -20.95 -10.78 -50.69
CA SER A 273 -21.71 -10.23 -51.82
C SER A 273 -21.85 -8.72 -51.68
N LYS A 274 -21.17 -8.01 -52.58
CA LYS A 274 -21.45 -6.62 -52.93
C LYS A 274 -22.89 -6.54 -53.42
N ASN A 275 -23.65 -5.58 -52.93
CA ASN A 275 -24.65 -4.88 -53.74
C ASN A 275 -24.82 -3.45 -53.23
N LYS A 276 -24.74 -2.53 -54.18
CA LYS A 276 -24.76 -1.07 -54.04
C LYS A 276 -26.05 -0.60 -54.70
N VAL A 277 -27.04 -0.11 -53.95
CA VAL A 277 -28.08 0.78 -54.48
C VAL A 277 -28.52 1.77 -53.38
N THR A 278 -28.57 3.02 -53.81
CA THR A 278 -28.85 4.29 -53.14
C THR A 278 -30.35 4.53 -52.94
N SER A 279 -30.78 5.03 -51.77
CA SER A 279 -31.56 6.30 -51.64
C SER A 279 -32.07 6.60 -50.22
N GLN A 280 -31.64 7.77 -49.74
CA GLN A 280 -32.39 8.84 -49.04
C GLN A 280 -33.08 8.64 -47.67
N LEU A 281 -32.65 9.54 -46.75
CA LEU A 281 -33.34 10.14 -45.59
C LEU A 281 -33.91 9.16 -44.53
N SER A 282 -33.52 9.21 -43.26
CA SER A 282 -33.47 10.40 -42.39
C SER A 282 -32.72 10.10 -41.08
N GLN A 283 -31.91 11.08 -40.62
CA GLN A 283 -31.87 11.57 -39.25
C GLN A 283 -31.70 10.55 -38.11
N GLU A 284 -30.49 10.41 -37.56
CA GLU A 284 -30.29 10.32 -36.10
C GLU A 284 -28.82 10.47 -35.67
N GLN A 285 -28.66 10.74 -34.38
CA GLN A 285 -27.60 11.52 -33.75
C GLN A 285 -26.26 10.78 -33.62
N ASN A 286 -25.19 11.57 -33.73
CA ASN A 286 -23.79 11.16 -33.64
C ASN A 286 -23.47 10.43 -32.32
N SER A 287 -23.09 9.16 -32.41
CA SER A 287 -22.27 8.46 -31.42
C SER A 287 -20.92 8.14 -32.05
N TYR A 288 -19.89 8.92 -31.69
CA TYR A 288 -18.53 8.64 -32.11
C TYR A 288 -17.87 7.66 -31.13
N LEU A 289 -17.85 6.38 -31.51
CA LEU A 289 -16.82 5.41 -31.12
C LEU A 289 -15.48 5.85 -31.71
N PRO A 290 -14.34 5.79 -30.98
CA PRO A 290 -13.04 5.75 -31.62
C PRO A 290 -12.57 4.29 -31.73
N GLU A 291 -12.53 3.80 -32.97
CA GLU A 291 -11.84 2.57 -33.36
C GLU A 291 -10.35 2.65 -33.03
N SER A 292 -9.83 1.62 -32.36
CA SER A 292 -8.40 1.41 -32.20
C SER A 292 -7.82 0.86 -33.51
N SER A 293 -7.21 1.71 -34.32
CA SER A 293 -6.30 1.28 -35.38
C SER A 293 -4.86 1.49 -34.93
N THR A 294 -4.19 0.38 -34.64
CA THR A 294 -2.74 0.32 -34.47
C THR A 294 -2.08 0.49 -35.83
N ASN A 295 -1.34 1.58 -36.03
CA ASN A 295 -0.32 1.67 -37.06
C ASN A 295 0.92 2.40 -36.50
N HIS A 296 2.01 1.64 -36.38
CA HIS A 296 3.34 2.16 -36.09
C HIS A 296 3.90 2.87 -37.33
N LYS A 297 4.05 4.20 -37.24
CA LYS A 297 5.19 5.01 -37.71
C LYS A 297 4.72 6.45 -37.92
N GLY A 298 5.28 7.37 -37.16
CA GLY A 298 5.08 8.80 -37.33
C GLY A 298 5.41 9.52 -36.05
N GLU A 299 6.55 10.20 -36.02
CA GLU A 299 6.90 11.19 -35.02
C GLU A 299 5.78 12.24 -34.96
N SER A 300 4.89 12.10 -33.97
CA SER A 300 3.97 13.16 -33.58
C SER A 300 4.15 13.34 -32.09
N SER A 301 4.90 14.36 -31.73
CA SER A 301 5.15 14.79 -30.36
C SER A 301 3.88 15.37 -29.76
N GLY A 302 2.96 14.50 -29.35
CA GLY A 302 1.75 14.86 -28.61
C GLY A 302 1.94 14.64 -27.12
N HIS A 303 1.95 15.70 -26.32
CA HIS A 303 2.00 15.65 -24.85
C HIS A 303 0.80 14.89 -24.22
N TYR A 304 -0.17 14.47 -25.03
CA TYR A 304 -1.37 13.73 -24.65
C TYR A 304 -1.18 12.20 -24.63
N ASP A 305 -0.05 11.68 -25.12
CA ASP A 305 0.24 10.24 -25.10
C ASP A 305 0.91 9.77 -23.80
N SER A 306 1.16 10.68 -22.86
CA SER A 306 1.87 10.37 -21.63
C SER A 306 0.94 10.34 -20.41
N TYR A 307 0.64 9.13 -19.93
CA TYR A 307 -0.19 8.87 -18.75
C TYR A 307 0.40 7.77 -17.86
N LEU A 308 -0.16 7.60 -16.67
CA LEU A 308 -0.03 6.38 -15.86
C LEU A 308 -1.27 5.52 -16.05
N TRP A 309 -1.06 4.23 -16.30
CA TRP A 309 -2.13 3.28 -16.53
C TRP A 309 -2.51 2.58 -15.23
N PHE A 310 -3.74 2.78 -14.77
CA PHE A 310 -4.26 2.22 -13.52
C PHE A 310 -5.06 0.93 -13.70
N GLY A 311 -5.00 0.33 -14.89
CA GLY A 311 -5.68 -0.93 -15.18
C GLY A 311 -7.17 -0.81 -15.47
N PRO A 312 -7.75 -1.80 -16.18
CA PRO A 312 -9.18 -1.79 -16.47
C PRO A 312 -9.97 -1.99 -15.18
N ARG A 313 -11.01 -1.18 -14.98
CA ARG A 313 -11.95 -1.33 -13.87
C ARG A 313 -13.37 -1.21 -14.41
N GLY A 314 -14.12 -2.31 -14.43
CA GLY A 314 -15.51 -2.34 -14.88
C GLY A 314 -15.70 -2.08 -16.38
N ASN A 315 -16.84 -1.47 -16.73
CA ASN A 315 -17.37 -1.34 -18.09
C ASN A 315 -16.50 -0.40 -18.97
N GLY A 316 -15.43 -0.93 -19.56
CA GLY A 316 -14.86 -0.45 -20.84
C GLY A 316 -14.18 0.93 -20.91
N GLY A 317 -13.91 1.62 -19.79
CA GLY A 317 -13.22 2.91 -19.79
C GLY A 317 -11.70 2.83 -19.62
N SER A 318 -10.94 3.74 -20.24
CA SER A 318 -9.51 3.92 -19.98
C SER A 318 -9.28 4.56 -18.60
N ASN A 319 -8.71 3.83 -17.65
CA ASN A 319 -8.37 4.31 -16.31
C ASN A 319 -6.93 4.87 -16.34
N ASN A 320 -6.76 6.04 -16.96
CA ASN A 320 -5.47 6.67 -17.17
C ASN A 320 -5.36 7.95 -16.34
N LEU A 321 -4.27 8.14 -15.61
CA LEU A 321 -3.96 9.37 -14.91
C LEU A 321 -2.99 10.19 -15.77
N TYR A 322 -3.38 11.42 -16.11
CA TYR A 322 -2.55 12.33 -16.88
C TYR A 322 -1.82 13.33 -15.96
N PRO A 323 -0.66 13.87 -16.37
CA PRO A 323 0.00 14.94 -15.62
C PRO A 323 -0.93 16.13 -15.30
N GLY A 324 -1.85 16.43 -16.22
CA GLY A 324 -2.86 17.48 -16.07
C GLY A 324 -3.78 17.30 -14.86
N ASP A 325 -4.07 16.06 -14.47
CA ASP A 325 -4.98 15.74 -13.37
C ASP A 325 -4.39 16.09 -12.01
N ILE A 326 -3.06 16.20 -11.90
CA ILE A 326 -2.36 16.52 -10.66
C ILE A 326 -2.25 18.04 -10.45
N ILE A 327 -2.29 18.84 -11.52
CA ILE A 327 -2.11 20.30 -11.49
C ILE A 327 -3.03 21.01 -10.48
N PRO A 328 -4.33 20.68 -10.36
CA PRO A 328 -5.19 21.32 -9.36
C PRO A 328 -4.67 21.22 -7.93
N PHE A 329 -3.97 20.13 -7.61
CA PHE A 329 -3.47 19.84 -6.26
C PHE A 329 -2.13 20.53 -5.95
N THR A 330 -1.43 21.08 -6.95
CA THR A 330 -0.21 21.88 -6.72
C THR A 330 -0.49 23.29 -6.20
N ARG A 331 -1.75 23.61 -5.91
CA ARG A 331 -2.14 24.84 -5.19
C ARG A 331 -1.76 24.77 -3.70
N ARG A 332 -1.52 23.56 -3.20
CA ARG A 332 -0.95 23.28 -1.87
C ARG A 332 0.47 22.75 -2.03
N PRO A 333 1.33 22.86 -0.99
CA PRO A 333 2.63 22.18 -1.01
C PRO A 333 2.46 20.67 -1.21
N LEU A 334 3.05 20.15 -2.29
CA LEU A 334 2.95 18.77 -2.72
C LEU A 334 4.35 18.21 -2.97
N PHE A 335 4.63 17.03 -2.43
CA PHE A 335 5.80 16.23 -2.76
C PHE A 335 5.34 14.99 -3.56
N LEU A 336 5.72 14.92 -4.83
CA LEU A 336 5.25 13.88 -5.73
C LEU A 336 6.38 12.90 -6.06
N ILE A 337 6.13 11.62 -5.84
CA ILE A 337 7.01 10.51 -6.25
C ILE A 337 6.25 9.70 -7.30
N ILE A 338 6.80 9.62 -8.51
CA ILE A 338 6.27 8.79 -9.60
C ILE A 338 7.27 7.67 -9.87
N ASP A 339 6.89 6.45 -9.50
CA ASP A 339 7.62 5.23 -9.86
C ASP A 339 7.00 4.66 -11.14
N SER A 340 7.59 5.02 -12.27
CA SER A 340 7.08 4.69 -13.60
C SER A 340 8.15 4.87 -14.68
N ASP A 341 8.06 4.05 -15.73
CA ASP A 341 8.78 4.24 -16.99
C ASP A 341 8.39 5.56 -17.70
N ASN A 342 7.21 6.11 -17.38
CA ASN A 342 6.72 7.37 -17.91
C ASN A 342 6.77 8.54 -16.90
N SER A 343 7.58 8.42 -15.85
CA SER A 343 7.75 9.46 -14.82
C SER A 343 8.19 10.82 -15.36
N HIS A 344 8.97 10.83 -16.45
CA HIS A 344 9.46 12.05 -17.10
C HIS A 344 8.34 12.99 -17.59
N ALA A 345 7.18 12.44 -17.99
CA ALA A 345 6.05 13.25 -18.43
C ALA A 345 5.43 14.09 -17.30
N PHE A 346 5.45 13.56 -16.08
CA PHE A 346 4.98 14.27 -14.89
C PHE A 346 5.96 15.38 -14.49
N LYS A 347 7.25 15.28 -14.83
CA LYS A 347 8.22 16.37 -14.65
C LYS A 347 7.93 17.54 -15.61
N ALA A 348 7.68 17.23 -16.89
CA ALA A 348 7.47 18.23 -17.94
C ALA A 348 6.17 19.03 -17.79
N GLY A 349 5.09 18.39 -17.33
CA GLY A 349 3.80 19.04 -17.07
C GLY A 349 3.92 20.19 -16.06
N PHE A 350 4.70 20.01 -14.99
CA PHE A 350 4.91 21.07 -13.98
C PHE A 350 5.80 22.20 -14.48
N THR A 351 6.79 21.93 -15.33
CA THR A 351 7.63 23.00 -15.92
C THR A 351 6.85 23.91 -16.86
N ARG A 352 5.85 23.41 -17.61
CA ARG A 352 5.05 24.24 -18.51
C ARG A 352 4.04 25.13 -17.78
N CYS A 353 3.50 24.68 -16.65
CA CYS A 353 2.69 25.54 -15.77
C CYS A 353 3.50 26.73 -15.20
N ARG A 354 4.82 26.59 -15.07
CA ARG A 354 5.73 27.60 -14.51
C ARG A 354 5.92 28.82 -15.40
N GLU A 355 5.89 28.68 -16.74
CA GLU A 355 5.93 29.84 -17.64
C GLU A 355 4.79 30.84 -17.35
N ARG A 356 3.74 30.40 -16.67
CA ARG A 356 2.61 31.24 -16.25
C ARG A 356 2.64 31.67 -14.77
N ARG A 357 3.52 31.14 -13.91
CA ARG A 357 3.58 31.48 -12.45
C ARG A 357 4.96 31.33 -11.81
N ASN A 358 5.36 32.30 -10.98
CA ASN A 358 6.58 32.28 -10.15
C ASN A 358 6.48 31.30 -8.96
N SER A 359 6.61 29.99 -9.21
CA SER A 359 6.72 28.97 -8.14
C SER A 359 8.11 28.33 -8.11
N CYS A 360 8.60 27.99 -6.91
CA CYS A 360 9.85 27.24 -6.71
C CYS A 360 9.56 25.73 -6.68
N SER A 361 10.31 24.95 -7.47
CA SER A 361 10.35 23.49 -7.37
C SER A 361 11.80 23.04 -7.21
N THR A 362 12.02 22.01 -6.39
CA THR A 362 13.29 21.31 -6.27
C THR A 362 13.07 19.89 -6.75
N SER A 363 13.73 19.48 -7.83
CA SER A 363 13.67 18.11 -8.33
C SER A 363 14.87 17.32 -7.82
N PHE A 364 14.60 16.15 -7.23
CA PHE A 364 15.63 15.18 -6.89
C PHE A 364 15.55 14.04 -7.89
N THR A 365 16.62 13.81 -8.65
CA THR A 365 16.78 12.60 -9.48
C THR A 365 17.46 11.54 -8.63
N PHE A 366 16.74 10.46 -8.32
CA PHE A 366 17.33 9.22 -7.80
C PHE A 366 17.47 8.25 -8.97
N GLU A 367 18.69 8.02 -9.43
CA GLU A 367 19.00 6.85 -10.26
C GLU A 367 19.27 5.69 -9.30
N ALA A 368 18.35 4.74 -9.22
CA ALA A 368 18.64 3.46 -8.59
C ALA A 368 19.53 2.67 -9.57
N SER A 369 20.84 2.75 -9.39
CA SER A 369 21.77 1.82 -10.04
C SER A 369 21.49 0.41 -9.49
N ILE A 370 20.60 -0.33 -10.16
CA ILE A 370 20.45 -1.76 -9.93
C ILE A 370 21.70 -2.39 -10.54
N GLN A 371 22.73 -2.54 -9.71
CA GLN A 371 23.90 -3.32 -10.08
C GLN A 371 23.47 -4.78 -10.04
N GLU A 372 23.33 -5.40 -11.21
CA GLU A 372 23.12 -6.84 -11.31
C GLU A 372 24.29 -7.56 -10.61
N PRO A 373 24.03 -8.60 -9.79
CA PRO A 373 25.09 -9.38 -9.20
C PRO A 373 25.84 -10.13 -10.30
N ILE A 374 27.17 -9.99 -10.28
CA ILE A 374 28.13 -10.72 -11.13
C ILE A 374 28.01 -12.22 -10.92
#